data_AF-A0A926B9H0-F1
#
_entry.id   AF-A0A926B9H0-F1
#
_cell.length_a   1.000
_cell.length_b   1.000
_cell.length_c   1.000
_cell.angle_alpha   90.00
_cell.angle_beta   90.00
_cell.angle_gamma   90.00
#
_symmetry.space_group_name_H-M   'P 1'
#
loop_
_entity.id
_entity.type
_entity.pdbx_description
1 polymer ?
#
loop_
_entity_poly.entity_id
_entity_poly.type
_entity_poly.pdbx_seq_one_letter_code
_entity_poly.pdbx_strand_id
1 'polypeptide(L)'
;MTASMHALIAARLGRADEAEKYFRDSYRPFVRGPFVLFSEKRTLDRAVFTTGAGGILQSVIYGFGGVDFDDWDGIAKAPVALPPSWKSLTIRGVQHNGKRYTVAVTKDGRTVTPE
;
A
#
# COMPACT_ATOMS: atom_id res chain seq x y z
N MET A 1 -9.53 -2.11 -8.76
CA MET A 1 -8.15 -2.56 -9.09
C MET A 1 -7.32 -1.44 -9.73
N THR A 2 -7.77 -0.80 -10.82
CA THR A 2 -7.01 0.26 -11.53
C THR A 2 -6.49 1.37 -10.63
N ALA A 3 -7.34 1.93 -9.75
CA ALA A 3 -6.93 2.98 -8.83
C ALA A 3 -5.84 2.54 -7.83
N SER A 4 -5.78 1.25 -7.45
CA SER A 4 -4.72 0.73 -6.58
C SER A 4 -3.35 0.81 -7.26
N MET A 5 -3.28 0.51 -8.56
CA MET A 5 -2.04 0.65 -9.34
C MET A 5 -1.62 2.12 -9.50
N HIS A 6 -2.59 3.02 -9.69
CA HIS A 6 -2.30 4.47 -9.72
C HIS A 6 -1.77 4.95 -8.37
N ALA A 7 -2.35 4.48 -7.26
CA ALA A 7 -1.87 4.79 -5.92
C ALA A 7 -0.42 4.32 -5.71
N LEU A 8 -0.11 3.09 -6.13
CA LEU A 8 1.24 2.53 -6.06
C LEU A 8 2.25 3.38 -6.83
N ILE A 9 1.94 3.69 -8.09
CA ILE A 9 2.84 4.47 -8.95
C ILE A 9 3.02 5.89 -8.40
N ALA A 10 1.94 6.57 -8.02
CA ALA A 10 2.02 7.90 -7.42
C ALA A 10 2.87 7.89 -6.14
N ALA A 11 2.73 6.85 -5.30
CA ALA A 11 3.56 6.69 -4.10
C ALA A 11 5.04 6.50 -4.45
N ARG A 12 5.37 5.66 -5.43
CA ARG A 12 6.74 5.46 -5.92
C ARG A 12 7.37 6.74 -6.48
N LEU A 13 6.54 7.64 -7.02
CA LEU A 13 6.95 8.95 -7.54
C LEU A 13 7.00 10.06 -6.48
N GLY A 14 6.80 9.76 -5.19
CA GLY A 14 6.83 10.77 -4.13
C GLY A 14 5.57 11.64 -4.04
N ARG A 15 4.49 11.30 -4.77
CA ARG A 15 3.28 12.14 -4.89
C ARG A 15 2.23 11.75 -3.84
N ALA A 16 2.49 12.11 -2.58
CA ALA A 16 1.71 11.65 -1.43
C ALA A 16 0.19 11.93 -1.53
N ASP A 17 -0.21 13.16 -1.89
CA ASP A 17 -1.63 13.54 -1.95
C ASP A 17 -2.38 12.82 -3.08
N GLU A 18 -1.74 12.69 -4.24
CA GLU A 18 -2.26 11.96 -5.40
C GLU A 18 -2.39 10.46 -5.08
N ALA A 19 -1.37 9.89 -4.44
CA ALA A 19 -1.39 8.51 -3.99
C ALA A 19 -2.51 8.25 -2.98
N GLU A 20 -2.73 9.16 -2.02
CA GLU A 20 -3.82 9.05 -1.05
C GLU A 20 -5.19 9.08 -1.72
N LYS A 21 -5.40 9.99 -2.67
CA LYS A 21 -6.64 10.08 -3.44
C LYS A 21 -6.93 8.75 -4.12
N TYR A 22 -5.98 8.23 -4.90
CA TYR A 22 -6.15 6.96 -5.60
C TYR A 22 -6.34 5.78 -4.67
N PHE A 23 -5.64 5.77 -3.52
CA PHE A 23 -5.82 4.73 -2.52
C PHE A 23 -7.26 4.71 -2.00
N ARG A 24 -7.82 5.86 -1.62
CA ARG A 24 -9.22 5.99 -1.16
C ARG A 24 -10.22 5.58 -2.24
N ASP A 25 -10.00 6.01 -3.48
CA ASP A 25 -10.85 5.67 -4.63
C ASP A 25 -10.83 4.17 -4.96
N SER A 26 -9.74 3.49 -4.57
CA SER A 26 -9.58 2.06 -4.85
C SER A 26 -10.46 1.16 -4.00
N TYR A 27 -10.91 1.60 -2.82
CA TYR A 27 -11.70 0.78 -1.91
C TYR A 27 -13.05 1.36 -1.50
N ARG A 28 -13.14 2.67 -1.23
CA ARG A 28 -14.37 3.27 -0.64
C ARG A 28 -15.64 3.02 -1.46
N PRO A 29 -15.63 3.12 -2.81
CA PRO A 29 -16.83 2.85 -3.61
C PRO A 29 -17.21 1.37 -3.68
N PHE A 30 -16.30 0.48 -3.30
CA PHE A 30 -16.41 -0.97 -3.51
C PHE A 30 -16.72 -1.75 -2.23
N VAL A 31 -16.55 -1.13 -1.04
CA VAL A 31 -16.86 -1.77 0.23
C VAL A 31 -18.35 -1.71 0.55
N ARG A 32 -18.86 -2.76 1.20
CA ARG A 32 -20.24 -2.87 1.68
C ARG A 32 -20.25 -3.12 3.19
N GLY A 33 -21.10 -2.39 3.89
CA GLY A 33 -21.34 -2.60 5.31
C GLY A 33 -22.14 -3.89 5.58
N PRO A 34 -22.20 -4.33 6.85
CA PRO A 34 -21.46 -3.80 8.00
C PRO A 34 -20.02 -4.34 8.10
N PHE A 35 -19.66 -5.34 7.29
CA PHE A 35 -18.40 -6.08 7.43
C PHE A 35 -17.28 -5.68 6.44
N VAL A 36 -17.40 -4.52 5.79
CA VAL A 36 -16.41 -4.01 4.82
C VAL A 36 -16.14 -5.02 3.69
N LEU A 37 -17.20 -5.67 3.20
CA LEU A 37 -17.08 -6.68 2.16
C LEU A 37 -16.78 -6.01 0.81
N PHE A 38 -15.78 -6.53 0.10
CA PHE A 38 -15.31 -5.91 -1.14
C PHE A 38 -16.10 -6.43 -2.35
N SER A 39 -16.68 -5.53 -3.15
CA SER A 39 -17.35 -5.86 -4.41
C SER A 39 -16.46 -5.58 -5.61
N GLU A 40 -16.65 -6.35 -6.68
CA GLU A 40 -15.98 -6.14 -7.97
C GLU A 40 -16.42 -4.82 -8.63
N LYS A 41 -17.71 -4.48 -8.53
CA LYS A 41 -18.31 -3.32 -9.19
C LYS A 41 -18.91 -2.37 -8.17
N ARG A 42 -18.89 -1.08 -8.49
CA ARG A 42 -19.43 -0.01 -7.62
C ARG A 42 -20.91 -0.16 -7.29
N THR A 43 -21.69 -0.77 -8.17
CA THR A 43 -23.15 -0.91 -8.06
C THR A 43 -23.60 -2.31 -7.66
N LEU A 44 -22.67 -3.23 -7.45
CA LEU A 44 -22.98 -4.63 -7.16
C LEU A 44 -22.98 -4.86 -5.65
N ASP A 45 -23.97 -5.60 -5.17
CA ASP A 45 -24.10 -5.99 -3.75
C ASP A 45 -23.57 -7.40 -3.46
N ARG A 46 -23.15 -8.12 -4.51
CA ARG A 46 -22.33 -9.32 -4.37
C ARG A 46 -20.91 -8.88 -4.00
N ALA A 47 -20.48 -9.30 -2.82
CA ALA A 47 -19.16 -8.99 -2.30
C ALA A 47 -18.25 -10.23 -2.35
N VAL A 48 -17.10 -10.19 -1.67
CA VAL A 48 -16.03 -11.21 -1.67
C VAL A 48 -15.11 -11.20 -2.90
N PHE A 49 -14.95 -10.06 -3.57
CA PHE A 49 -13.96 -9.90 -4.63
C PHE A 49 -12.55 -9.67 -4.05
N THR A 50 -11.87 -10.76 -3.71
CA THR A 50 -10.56 -10.76 -3.05
C THR A 50 -9.43 -10.20 -3.92
N THR A 51 -9.52 -10.32 -5.25
CA THR A 51 -8.54 -9.73 -6.16
C THR A 51 -8.45 -8.21 -6.02
N GLY A 52 -9.60 -7.54 -5.80
CA GLY A 52 -9.64 -6.11 -5.55
C GLY A 52 -8.95 -5.72 -4.24
N ALA A 53 -9.21 -6.48 -3.17
CA ALA A 53 -8.53 -6.33 -1.89
C ALA A 53 -7.02 -6.57 -2.00
N GLY A 54 -6.60 -7.56 -2.80
CA GLY A 54 -5.19 -7.84 -3.08
C GLY A 54 -4.47 -6.65 -3.73
N GLY A 55 -5.09 -6.00 -4.72
CA GLY A 55 -4.52 -4.80 -5.34
C GLY A 55 -4.33 -3.64 -4.36
N ILE A 56 -5.27 -3.45 -3.42
CA ILE A 56 -5.15 -2.45 -2.35
C ILE A 56 -3.95 -2.77 -1.46
N LEU A 57 -3.83 -4.03 -1.02
CA LEU A 57 -2.69 -4.47 -0.20
C LEU A 57 -1.36 -4.28 -0.92
N GLN A 58 -1.30 -4.59 -2.21
CA GLN A 58 -0.11 -4.35 -3.04
C GLN A 58 0.27 -2.86 -3.09
N SER A 59 -0.70 -1.95 -3.19
CA SER A 59 -0.42 -0.50 -3.15
C SER A 59 0.17 -0.04 -1.80
N VAL A 60 -0.21 -0.70 -0.70
CA VAL A 60 0.38 -0.44 0.62
C VAL A 60 1.80 -0.97 0.71
N ILE A 61 2.03 -2.22 0.33
CA ILE A 61 3.34 -2.88 0.49
C ILE A 61 4.36 -2.32 -0.50
N TYR A 62 4.03 -2.38 -1.79
CA TYR A 62 4.95 -2.02 -2.87
C TYR A 62 4.90 -0.55 -3.23
N GLY A 63 3.82 0.16 -2.92
CA GLY A 63 3.70 1.61 -3.14
C GLY A 63 4.20 2.41 -1.95
N PHE A 64 3.35 2.62 -0.96
CA PHE A 64 3.67 3.45 0.21
C PHE A 64 4.84 2.91 1.04
N GLY A 65 4.86 1.59 1.26
CA GLY A 65 5.94 0.87 1.92
C GLY A 65 7.20 0.78 1.08
N GLY A 66 7.09 0.92 -0.25
CA GLY A 66 8.19 0.88 -1.20
C GLY A 66 9.05 -0.39 -1.11
N VAL A 67 8.48 -1.50 -0.63
CA VAL A 67 9.18 -2.79 -0.65
C VAL A 67 9.53 -3.12 -2.10
N ASP A 68 10.77 -3.50 -2.34
CA ASP A 68 11.27 -3.87 -3.65
C ASP A 68 12.24 -5.03 -3.50
N PHE A 69 11.94 -6.16 -4.12
CA PHE A 69 12.79 -7.34 -4.04
C PHE A 69 13.91 -7.33 -5.08
N ASP A 70 13.78 -6.52 -6.13
CA ASP A 70 14.80 -6.34 -7.16
C ASP A 70 15.86 -5.33 -6.69
N ASP A 71 15.47 -4.35 -5.87
CA ASP A 71 16.35 -3.35 -5.25
C ASP A 71 16.17 -3.28 -3.72
N TRP A 72 16.58 -4.36 -3.04
CA TRP A 72 16.39 -4.49 -1.59
C TRP A 72 17.12 -3.39 -0.78
N ASP A 73 18.36 -3.06 -1.16
CA ASP A 73 19.17 -2.05 -0.49
C ASP A 73 18.69 -0.62 -0.78
N GLY A 74 17.95 -0.43 -1.88
CA GLY A 74 17.32 0.84 -2.25
C GLY A 74 16.07 1.17 -1.45
N ILE A 75 15.41 0.20 -0.78
CA ILE A 75 14.15 0.41 -0.05
C ILE A 75 14.27 1.58 0.94
N ALA A 76 15.35 1.62 1.74
CA ALA A 76 15.56 2.65 2.76
C ALA A 76 15.87 4.05 2.18
N LYS A 77 16.32 4.13 0.92
CA LYS A 77 16.71 5.37 0.24
C LYS A 77 15.62 5.93 -0.67
N ALA A 78 14.64 5.11 -1.02
CA ALA A 78 13.57 5.51 -1.92
C ALA A 78 12.70 6.64 -1.33
N PRO A 79 12.12 7.51 -2.17
CA PRO A 79 11.25 8.59 -1.73
C PRO A 79 10.09 8.10 -0.84
N VAL A 80 9.78 8.90 0.16
CA VAL A 80 8.62 8.67 1.03
C VAL A 80 7.42 9.43 0.49
N ALA A 81 6.33 8.71 0.22
CA ALA A 81 5.04 9.28 -0.16
C ALA A 81 3.95 8.96 0.88
N LEU A 82 4.30 9.04 2.16
CA LEU A 82 3.33 8.79 3.23
C LEU A 82 2.23 9.87 3.20
N PRO A 83 0.95 9.52 3.07
CA PRO A 83 -0.15 10.50 3.05
C PRO A 83 -0.14 11.44 4.26
N PRO A 84 -0.50 12.73 4.13
CA PRO A 84 -0.60 13.66 5.27
C PRO A 84 -1.49 13.15 6.41
N SER A 85 -2.54 12.38 6.07
CA SER A 85 -3.46 11.78 7.04
C SER A 85 -2.85 10.62 7.85
N TRP A 86 -1.67 10.11 7.48
CA TRP A 86 -1.03 8.96 8.12
C TRP A 86 0.15 9.43 8.98
N LYS A 87 0.19 8.93 10.21
CA LYS A 87 1.32 9.15 11.14
C LYS A 87 2.54 8.31 10.72
N SER A 88 2.32 7.04 10.43
CA SER A 88 3.35 6.07 10.03
C SER A 88 2.73 4.88 9.32
N LEU A 89 3.57 4.09 8.65
CA LEU A 89 3.25 2.78 8.11
C LEU A 89 4.30 1.78 8.61
N THR A 90 3.86 0.61 9.10
CA THR A 90 4.76 -0.48 9.50
C THR A 90 4.32 -1.77 8.82
N ILE A 91 5.24 -2.38 8.09
CA ILE A 91 5.06 -3.68 7.44
C ILE A 91 6.01 -4.65 8.15
N ARG A 92 5.44 -5.65 8.82
CA ARG A 92 6.18 -6.68 9.55
C ARG A 92 6.24 -7.96 8.74
N GLY A 93 7.26 -8.78 9.01
CA GLY A 93 7.39 -10.10 8.43
C GLY A 93 7.74 -10.12 6.95
N VAL A 94 8.41 -9.08 6.44
CA VAL A 94 8.96 -9.13 5.09
C VAL A 94 10.11 -10.12 5.09
N GLN A 95 10.01 -11.17 4.28
CA GLN A 95 11.04 -12.20 4.19
C GLN A 95 11.95 -11.95 2.99
N HIS A 96 13.26 -11.90 3.23
CA HIS A 96 14.27 -11.78 2.18
C HIS A 96 15.51 -12.58 2.58
N ASN A 97 16.00 -13.44 1.68
CA ASN A 97 17.16 -14.31 1.90
C ASN A 97 17.12 -15.10 3.22
N GLY A 98 15.96 -15.69 3.55
CA GLY A 98 15.77 -16.49 4.76
C GLY A 98 15.74 -15.70 6.07
N LYS A 99 15.77 -14.37 6.02
CA LYS A 99 15.67 -13.47 7.17
C LYS A 99 14.36 -12.70 7.15
N ARG A 100 13.89 -12.31 8.34
CA ARG A 100 12.64 -11.56 8.54
C ARG A 100 12.97 -10.11 8.88
N TYR A 101 12.23 -9.18 8.30
CA TYR A 101 12.44 -7.75 8.45
C TYR A 101 11.13 -7.00 8.69
N THR A 102 11.25 -5.88 9.40
CA THR A 102 10.23 -4.84 9.51
C THR A 102 10.64 -3.64 8.65
N VAL A 103 9.70 -3.17 7.82
CA VAL A 103 9.80 -1.90 7.09
C VAL A 103 8.94 -0.87 7.79
N ALA A 104 9.54 0.23 8.24
CA ALA A 104 8.83 1.34 8.86
C ALA A 104 9.00 2.61 8.03
N VAL A 105 7.90 3.32 7.81
CA VAL A 105 7.84 4.57 7.05
C VAL A 105 7.24 5.66 7.96
N THR A 106 7.95 6.77 8.11
CA THR A 106 7.48 8.00 8.77
C THR A 106 7.62 9.16 7.79
N LYS A 107 7.26 10.38 8.20
CA LYS A 107 7.50 11.58 7.37
C LYS A 107 8.99 11.87 7.15
N ASP A 108 9.84 11.37 8.03
CA ASP A 108 11.28 11.65 8.04
C ASP A 108 12.08 10.67 7.20
N GLY A 109 11.50 9.52 6.83
CA GLY A 109 12.20 8.52 6.04
C GLY A 109 11.61 7.12 6.14
N ARG A 110 12.39 6.16 5.63
CA ARG A 110 12.08 4.73 5.66
C ARG A 110 13.25 3.96 6.26
N THR A 111 12.94 2.98 7.11
CA THR A 111 13.92 2.06 7.69
C THR A 111 13.54 0.62 7.40
N VAL A 112 14.54 -0.22 7.17
CA VAL A 112 14.42 -1.67 7.08
C VAL A 112 15.27 -2.28 8.18
N THR A 113 14.65 -2.96 9.14
CA THR A 113 15.34 -3.54 10.30
C THR A 113 15.08 -5.05 10.37
N PRO A 114 16.09 -5.87 10.66
CA PRO A 114 15.87 -7.27 11.01
C PRO A 114 14.89 -7.40 12.18
N GLU A 115 14.10 -8.48 12.19
CA GLU A 115 13.27 -8.89 13.33
C GLU A 115 13.98 -9.88 14.26
#